data_AF-A0A514XF97-F1
#
_entry.id   AF-A0A514XF97-F1
#
_cell.length_a   1.000
_cell.length_b   1.000
_cell.length_c   1.000
_cell.angle_alpha   90.00
_cell.angle_beta   90.00
_cell.angle_gamma   90.00
#
_symmetry.space_group_name_H-M   'P 1'
#
loop_
_entity.id
_entity.type
_entity.pdbx_description
1 polymer ?
#
loop_
_entity_poly.entity_id
_entity_poly.type
_entity_poly.pdbx_seq_one_letter_code
_entity_poly.pdbx_strand_id
1 'polypeptide(L)'
;MKSLLIALSILVAAPAFAFQVMPYEGNGDEPQSGPTEFISWCDKKNNSVLMVRGGQIVTVDDCNSKELTCITTTVTDGFRSRVTALCR
;
A
#
# COMPACT_ATOMS: atom_id res chain seq x y z
N MET A 1 -39.73 -13.48 49.96
CA MET A 1 -40.04 -12.64 48.79
C MET A 1 -38.96 -12.91 47.75
N LYS A 2 -39.38 -13.27 46.52
CA LYS A 2 -38.54 -13.89 45.48
C LYS A 2 -37.50 -12.92 44.95
N SER A 3 -36.23 -13.31 44.99
CA SER A 3 -35.10 -12.62 44.35
C SER A 3 -35.35 -12.50 42.84
N LEU A 4 -35.44 -11.27 42.34
CA LEU A 4 -35.48 -10.97 40.91
C LEU A 4 -34.12 -10.39 40.50
N LEU A 5 -33.20 -11.27 40.13
CA LEU A 5 -31.97 -10.94 39.41
C LEU A 5 -32.30 -10.99 37.91
N ILE A 6 -32.37 -9.84 37.23
CA ILE A 6 -32.41 -9.81 35.76
C ILE A 6 -31.47 -8.71 35.24
N ALA A 7 -30.29 -9.21 34.85
CA ALA A 7 -29.49 -8.85 33.69
C ALA A 7 -29.21 -7.36 33.42
N LEU A 8 -28.03 -6.93 33.86
CA LEU A 8 -27.30 -5.80 33.30
C LEU A 8 -26.89 -6.16 31.86
N SER A 9 -27.62 -5.65 30.88
CA SER A 9 -27.29 -5.78 29.45
C SER A 9 -26.00 -5.00 29.17
N ILE A 10 -24.85 -5.68 29.27
CA ILE A 10 -23.57 -5.17 28.80
C ILE A 10 -23.67 -5.11 27.28
N LEU A 11 -24.01 -3.95 26.73
CA LEU A 11 -23.79 -3.67 25.31
C LEU A 11 -22.29 -3.80 25.07
N VAL A 12 -21.91 -4.92 24.45
CA VAL A 12 -20.57 -5.11 23.90
C VAL A 12 -20.42 -4.07 22.80
N ALA A 13 -19.76 -2.96 23.11
CA ALA A 13 -19.25 -2.05 22.11
C ALA A 13 -18.20 -2.84 21.31
N ALA A 14 -18.61 -3.39 20.18
CA ALA A 14 -17.68 -3.98 19.24
C ALA A 14 -16.67 -2.90 18.87
N PRO A 15 -15.35 -3.14 19.00
CA PRO A 15 -14.38 -2.21 18.46
C PRO A 15 -14.57 -2.23 16.94
N ALA A 16 -15.19 -1.18 16.43
CA ALA A 16 -15.06 -0.85 15.02
C ALA A 16 -13.58 -0.57 14.82
N PHE A 17 -12.86 -1.54 14.24
CA PHE A 17 -11.56 -1.30 13.66
C PHE A 17 -11.78 -0.31 12.52
N ALA A 18 -11.81 0.98 12.87
CA ALA A 18 -11.68 2.05 11.92
C ALA A 18 -10.25 1.93 11.39
N PHE A 19 -10.10 1.25 10.25
CA PHE A 19 -8.91 1.42 9.42
C PHE A 19 -8.90 2.88 9.02
N GLN A 20 -8.17 3.69 9.79
CA GLN A 20 -7.72 4.98 9.32
C GLN A 20 -6.70 4.66 8.23
N VAL A 21 -7.20 4.51 7.00
CA VAL A 21 -6.37 4.75 5.83
C VAL A 21 -5.98 6.22 5.93
N MET A 22 -4.81 6.47 6.54
CA MET A 22 -4.17 7.76 6.44
C MET A 22 -4.12 8.06 4.94
N PRO A 23 -4.66 9.19 4.47
CA PRO A 23 -4.31 9.67 3.16
C PRO A 23 -2.82 9.97 3.22
N TYR A 24 -2.01 9.00 2.80
CA TYR A 24 -0.61 9.27 2.50
C TYR A 24 -0.67 10.30 1.37
N GLU A 25 -0.19 11.52 1.65
CA GLU A 25 0.05 12.51 0.62
C GLU A 25 1.13 11.94 -0.31
N GLY A 26 0.66 11.21 -1.33
CA GLY A 26 1.47 10.48 -2.28
C GLY A 26 2.38 11.44 -3.04
N ASN A 27 3.65 11.46 -2.66
CA ASN A 27 4.68 12.30 -3.25
C ASN A 27 5.45 11.55 -4.36
N GLY A 28 4.75 10.71 -5.11
CA GLY A 28 5.25 9.91 -6.22
C GLY A 28 4.07 9.27 -6.92
N ASP A 29 4.28 8.70 -8.11
CA ASP A 29 3.25 7.98 -8.86
C ASP A 29 2.87 6.66 -8.14
N GLU A 30 2.37 6.77 -6.92
CA GLU A 30 1.83 5.65 -6.16
C GLU A 30 0.66 5.03 -6.92
N PRO A 31 0.47 3.71 -6.79
CA PRO A 31 -0.55 2.99 -7.52
C PRO A 31 -1.95 3.51 -7.18
N GLN A 32 -2.56 4.27 -8.09
CA GLN A 32 -3.99 4.57 -8.01
C GLN A 32 -4.76 3.28 -8.28
N SER A 33 -5.76 3.00 -7.44
CA SER A 33 -6.63 1.83 -7.59
C SER A 33 -7.34 1.87 -8.95
N GLY A 34 -6.87 1.04 -9.89
CA GLY A 34 -7.40 0.84 -11.23
C GLY A 34 -7.16 -0.60 -11.70
N PRO A 35 -7.58 -0.99 -12.92
CA PRO A 35 -7.39 -2.36 -13.42
C PRO A 35 -5.92 -2.72 -13.67
N THR A 36 -5.02 -1.75 -13.54
CA THR A 36 -3.57 -1.92 -13.69
C THR A 36 -2.99 -2.47 -12.39
N GLU A 37 -2.45 -3.69 -12.45
CA GLU A 37 -1.67 -4.26 -11.34
C GLU A 37 -0.31 -3.54 -11.26
N PHE A 38 -0.05 -2.83 -10.17
CA PHE A 38 1.26 -2.25 -9.89
C PHE A 38 2.09 -3.23 -9.06
N ILE A 39 3.27 -3.59 -9.57
CA ILE A 39 4.22 -4.47 -8.87
C ILE A 39 5.24 -3.62 -8.09
N SER A 40 5.69 -2.52 -8.69
CA SER A 40 6.60 -1.55 -8.08
C SER A 40 6.43 -0.17 -8.71
N TRP A 41 6.88 0.88 -8.01
CA TRP A 41 6.81 2.28 -8.47
C TRP A 41 8.05 3.06 -8.05
N CYS A 42 8.26 4.22 -8.67
CA CYS A 42 9.36 5.10 -8.34
C CYS A 42 9.02 6.05 -7.18
N ASP A 43 9.90 6.10 -6.19
CA ASP A 43 9.98 7.20 -5.24
C ASP A 43 10.76 8.36 -5.88
N LYS A 44 10.04 9.40 -6.28
CA LYS A 44 10.65 10.59 -6.90
C LYS A 44 11.53 11.39 -5.93
N LYS A 45 11.28 11.32 -4.62
CA LYS A 45 12.09 12.04 -3.62
C LYS A 45 13.44 11.37 -3.43
N ASN A 46 13.44 10.06 -3.31
CA ASN A 46 14.64 9.30 -3.01
C ASN A 46 15.27 8.64 -4.24
N ASN A 47 14.72 8.84 -5.44
CA ASN A 47 15.16 8.20 -6.69
C ASN A 47 15.36 6.67 -6.50
N SER A 48 14.34 6.01 -5.96
CA SER A 48 14.42 4.60 -5.57
C SER A 48 13.19 3.83 -6.06
N VAL A 49 13.32 2.51 -6.16
CA VAL A 49 12.22 1.61 -6.52
C VAL A 49 11.58 1.09 -5.24
N LEU A 50 10.26 1.28 -5.12
CA LEU A 50 9.44 0.81 -4.01
C LEU A 50 8.52 -0.34 -4.45
N MET A 51 8.21 -1.25 -3.54
CA MET A 51 7.16 -2.27 -3.74
C MET A 51 6.43 -2.57 -2.44
N VAL A 52 5.26 -3.22 -2.53
CA VAL A 52 4.60 -3.81 -1.36
C VAL A 52 5.11 -5.24 -1.13
N ARG A 53 5.66 -5.51 0.05
CA ARG A 53 6.08 -6.85 0.49
C ARG A 53 5.54 -7.12 1.89
N GLY A 54 4.73 -8.17 2.03
CA GLY A 54 4.15 -8.53 3.34
C GLY A 54 3.24 -7.46 3.95
N GLY A 55 2.57 -6.65 3.12
CA GLY A 55 1.72 -5.54 3.58
C GLY A 55 2.48 -4.26 3.95
N GLN A 56 3.80 -4.22 3.75
CA GLN A 56 4.63 -3.05 3.99
C GLN A 56 5.22 -2.51 2.69
N ILE A 57 5.36 -1.19 2.58
CA ILE A 57 6.10 -0.54 1.50
C ILE A 57 7.58 -0.66 1.83
N VAL A 58 8.36 -1.23 0.92
CA VAL A 58 9.80 -1.43 1.08
C VAL A 58 10.55 -0.88 -0.14
N THR A 59 11.71 -0.29 0.11
CA THR A 59 12.67 0.04 -0.95
C THR A 59 13.38 -1.24 -1.40
N VAL A 60 13.32 -1.52 -2.70
CA VAL A 60 13.95 -2.72 -3.30
C VAL A 60 15.16 -2.40 -4.15
N ASP A 61 15.27 -1.17 -4.64
CA ASP A 61 16.47 -0.71 -5.31
C ASP A 61 16.68 0.80 -5.07
N ASP A 62 17.93 1.20 -4.86
CA ASP A 62 18.33 2.60 -4.71
C ASP A 62 19.11 3.02 -5.97
N CYS A 63 18.47 3.81 -6.83
CA CYS A 63 19.07 4.19 -8.10
C CYS A 63 20.19 5.22 -7.93
N ASN A 64 20.19 6.00 -6.83
CA ASN A 64 21.26 6.97 -6.56
C ASN A 64 22.61 6.28 -6.37
N SER A 65 22.62 5.16 -5.63
CA SER A 65 23.84 4.37 -5.39
C SER A 65 24.50 3.84 -6.66
N LYS A 66 23.77 3.82 -7.78
CA LYS A 66 24.20 3.31 -9.08
C LYS A 66 24.37 4.40 -10.14
N GLU A 67 24.17 5.68 -9.77
CA GLU A 67 24.11 6.80 -10.71
C GLU A 67 23.06 6.62 -11.82
N LEU A 68 21.97 5.91 -11.52
CA LEU A 68 20.86 5.64 -12.44
C LEU A 68 19.62 6.45 -12.05
N THR A 69 18.65 6.49 -12.96
CA THR A 69 17.35 7.13 -12.74
C THR A 69 16.27 6.08 -12.54
N CYS A 70 15.41 6.27 -11.55
CA CYS A 70 14.21 5.44 -11.42
C CYS A 70 13.24 5.78 -12.54
N ILE A 71 12.86 4.77 -13.32
CA ILE A 71 11.83 4.89 -14.36
C ILE A 71 10.69 3.92 -14.10
N THR A 72 9.47 4.39 -14.33
CA THR A 72 8.27 3.55 -14.35
C THR A 72 8.02 3.08 -15.78
N THR A 73 7.79 1.78 -15.96
CA THR A 73 7.49 1.15 -17.24
C THR A 73 6.29 0.22 -17.12
N THR A 74 5.62 -0.01 -18.25
CA THR A 74 4.50 -0.95 -18.32
C THR A 74 4.97 -2.20 -19.05
N VAL A 75 4.90 -3.34 -18.36
CA VAL A 75 5.17 -4.66 -18.93
C VAL A 75 3.83 -5.31 -19.26
N THR A 76 3.66 -5.69 -20.51
CA THR A 76 2.48 -6.45 -20.96
C THR A 76 2.82 -7.93 -21.02
N ASP A 77 2.11 -8.74 -20.24
CA ASP A 77 2.19 -10.20 -20.25
C ASP A 77 0.86 -10.77 -20.77
N GLY A 78 0.85 -11.14 -22.05
CA GLY A 78 -0.35 -11.56 -22.78
C GLY A 78 -1.42 -10.47 -22.78
N PHE A 79 -2.51 -10.69 -22.03
CA PHE A 79 -3.64 -9.76 -21.92
C PHE A 79 -3.59 -8.84 -20.69
N ARG A 80 -2.55 -8.96 -19.84
CA ARG A 80 -2.41 -8.15 -18.62
C ARG A 80 -1.30 -7.12 -18.79
N SER A 81 -1.61 -5.87 -18.50
CA SER A 81 -0.63 -4.79 -18.38
C SER A 81 -0.29 -4.59 -16.92
N ARG A 82 1.01 -4.59 -16.60
CA ARG A 82 1.53 -4.41 -15.25
C ARG A 82 2.48 -3.23 -15.23
N VAL A 83 2.35 -2.38 -14.22
CA VAL A 83 3.29 -1.27 -14.03
C VAL A 83 4.38 -1.73 -13.07
N THR A 84 5.63 -1.49 -13.48
CA THR A 84 6.83 -1.79 -12.71
C THR A 84 7.79 -0.63 -12.79
N ALA A 85 8.61 -0.44 -11.76
CA ALA A 85 9.70 0.51 -11.75
C ALA A 85 11.06 -0.21 -11.72
N LEU A 86 12.08 0.43 -12.30
CA LEU A 86 13.46 -0.06 -12.35
C LEU A 86 14.45 1.10 -12.47
N CYS A 87 15.70 0.89 -12.06
CA CYS A 87 16.80 1.84 -12.25
C CYS A 87 17.38 1.71 -13.66
N ARG A 88 17.48 2.81 -14.42
CA ARG A 88 18.02 2.85 -15.78
C ARG A 88 18.78 4.14 -16.07
#